data_AF-A0A8X6Y1F5-F1
#
_entry.id   AF-A0A8X6Y1F5-F1
#
_cell.length_a   1.000
_cell.length_b   1.000
_cell.length_c   1.000
_cell.angle_alpha   90.00
_cell.angle_beta   90.00
_cell.angle_gamma   90.00
#
_symmetry.space_group_name_H-M   'P 1'
#
loop_
_entity.id
_entity.type
_entity.pdbx_description
1 polymer ?
#
loop_
_entity_poly.entity_id
_entity_poly.type
_entity_poly.pdbx_seq_one_letter_code
_entity_poly.pdbx_strand_id
1 'polypeptide(L)'
;MSPTSLYTPSKRGISIRSRAPKNILNVYSRLREENPQESISEIVRKVSGLTGISKITVFRLKKEKTLSALSSPGKKRPSAVGQRRRLVKYDDFTLSCIRRKIHGFFRNEIPTLSKVLKEINDDAKIFSKNISQSTLYRLLKDVGFTFEKRKTGCAS
;
A
#
# COMPACT_ATOMS: atom_id res chain seq x y z
N MET A 1 -31.17 18.33 -31.51
CA MET A 1 -29.88 17.99 -30.87
C MET A 1 -30.15 16.99 -29.76
N SER A 2 -29.54 15.80 -29.77
CA SER A 2 -29.68 14.87 -28.63
C SER A 2 -28.89 15.46 -27.45
N PRO A 3 -29.44 15.45 -26.22
CA PRO A 3 -28.69 15.91 -25.07
C PRO A 3 -27.45 15.02 -24.90
N THR A 4 -26.28 15.65 -24.83
CA THR A 4 -25.02 14.96 -24.53
C THR A 4 -25.13 14.42 -23.10
N SER A 5 -25.07 13.10 -22.94
CA SER A 5 -25.20 12.47 -21.62
C SER A 5 -24.03 12.88 -20.71
N LEU A 6 -24.34 13.59 -19.62
CA LEU A 6 -23.37 13.96 -18.58
C LEU A 6 -23.10 12.81 -17.59
N TYR A 7 -23.65 11.62 -17.83
CA TYR A 7 -23.54 10.48 -16.92
C TYR A 7 -22.16 9.81 -17.04
N THR A 8 -21.40 9.81 -15.95
CA THR A 8 -20.12 9.10 -15.85
C THR A 8 -20.17 8.05 -14.73
N PRO A 9 -20.15 6.74 -15.04
CA PRO A 9 -20.14 5.70 -14.03
C PRO A 9 -18.81 5.68 -13.25
N SER A 10 -18.87 5.25 -11.99
CA SER A 10 -17.69 5.16 -11.13
C SER A 10 -16.67 4.14 -11.67
N LYS A 11 -15.39 4.56 -11.77
CA LYS A 11 -14.30 3.68 -12.20
C LYS A 11 -13.87 2.75 -11.06
N ARG A 12 -13.46 1.52 -11.42
CA ARG A 12 -12.90 0.54 -10.47
C ARG A 12 -11.67 1.12 -9.75
N GLY A 13 -11.55 0.85 -8.46
CA GLY A 13 -10.40 1.26 -7.63
C GLY A 13 -10.47 2.67 -7.06
N ILE A 14 -11.48 3.47 -7.42
CA ILE A 14 -11.72 4.78 -6.81
C ILE A 14 -12.49 4.63 -5.50
N SER A 15 -11.98 5.23 -4.43
CA SER A 15 -12.65 5.24 -3.13
C SER A 15 -13.83 6.21 -3.12
N ILE A 16 -14.93 5.81 -2.48
CA ILE A 16 -16.08 6.68 -2.26
C ILE A 16 -15.76 7.60 -1.07
N ARG A 17 -15.75 8.92 -1.31
CA ARG A 17 -15.48 9.95 -0.29
C ARG A 17 -16.61 10.03 0.76
N SER A 18 -16.28 10.46 1.97
CA SER A 18 -17.11 10.36 3.19
C SER A 18 -18.60 10.72 3.08
N ARG A 19 -18.99 11.74 2.31
CA ARG A 19 -20.39 12.19 2.22
C ARG A 19 -21.23 11.42 1.18
N ALA A 20 -20.57 10.79 0.20
CA ALA A 20 -21.25 10.07 -0.87
C ALA A 20 -22.01 8.79 -0.40
N PRO A 21 -21.51 7.97 0.55
CA PRO A 21 -22.25 6.83 1.08
C PRO A 21 -23.59 7.21 1.68
N LYS A 22 -23.63 8.33 2.42
CA LYS A 22 -24.86 8.84 3.03
C LYS A 22 -25.86 9.28 1.95
N ASN A 23 -25.40 9.99 0.92
CA ASN A 23 -26.27 10.40 -0.19
C ASN A 23 -26.85 9.19 -0.94
N ILE A 24 -26.04 8.16 -1.20
CA ILE A 24 -26.50 6.92 -1.86
C ILE A 24 -27.59 6.23 -1.03
N LEU A 25 -27.42 6.18 0.29
CA LEU A 25 -28.42 5.59 1.18
C LEU A 25 -29.68 6.43 1.31
N ASN A 26 -29.58 7.76 1.28
CA ASN A 26 -30.76 8.63 1.24
C ASN A 26 -31.58 8.39 -0.04
N VAL A 27 -30.91 8.25 -1.19
CA VAL A 27 -31.59 7.90 -2.46
C VAL A 27 -32.24 6.52 -2.36
N TYR A 28 -31.57 5.55 -1.74
CA TYR A 28 -32.14 4.22 -1.49
C TYR A 28 -33.40 4.29 -0.61
N SER A 29 -33.37 5.03 0.50
CA SER A 29 -34.51 5.19 1.40
C SER A 29 -35.71 5.83 0.68
N ARG A 30 -35.49 6.92 -0.06
CA ARG A 30 -36.50 7.58 -0.89
C ARG A 30 -37.16 6.60 -1.87
N LEU A 31 -36.35 5.86 -2.64
CA LEU A 31 -36.88 4.91 -3.61
C LEU A 31 -37.64 3.74 -2.97
N ARG A 32 -37.27 3.36 -1.74
CA ARG A 32 -37.97 2.32 -0.97
C ARG A 32 -39.31 2.81 -0.44
N GLU A 33 -39.40 4.06 -0.02
CA GLU A 33 -40.64 4.71 0.42
C GLU A 33 -41.61 4.89 -0.76
N GLU A 34 -41.11 5.33 -1.91
CA GLU A 34 -41.90 5.52 -3.13
C GLU A 34 -42.35 4.18 -3.77
N ASN A 35 -41.60 3.09 -3.56
CA ASN A 35 -41.84 1.79 -4.18
C ASN A 35 -41.79 0.65 -3.14
N PRO A 36 -42.74 0.58 -2.19
CA PRO A 36 -42.67 -0.36 -1.07
C PRO A 36 -42.81 -1.83 -1.51
N GLN A 37 -43.54 -2.10 -2.60
CA GLN A 37 -43.78 -3.43 -3.14
C GLN A 37 -42.62 -3.96 -4.01
N GLU A 38 -41.66 -3.10 -4.36
CA GLU A 38 -40.54 -3.52 -5.19
C GLU A 38 -39.51 -4.35 -4.41
N SER A 39 -38.95 -5.32 -5.13
CA SER A 39 -37.83 -6.10 -4.60
C SER A 39 -36.64 -5.20 -4.30
N ILE A 40 -35.85 -5.59 -3.30
CA ILE A 40 -34.61 -4.87 -2.95
C ILE A 40 -33.66 -4.78 -4.16
N SER A 41 -33.62 -5.81 -5.00
CA SER A 41 -32.76 -5.87 -6.19
C SER A 41 -33.13 -4.79 -7.21
N GLU A 42 -34.42 -4.57 -7.43
CA GLU A 42 -34.93 -3.56 -8.36
C GLU A 42 -34.66 -2.14 -7.86
N ILE A 43 -34.85 -1.89 -6.56
CA ILE A 43 -34.50 -0.60 -5.95
C ILE A 43 -33.00 -0.35 -6.08
N VAL A 44 -32.16 -1.35 -5.83
CA VAL A 44 -30.70 -1.22 -6.01
C VAL A 44 -30.33 -0.98 -7.48
N ARG A 45 -31.06 -1.56 -8.44
CA ARG A 45 -30.88 -1.28 -9.87
C ARG A 45 -31.18 0.18 -10.18
N LYS A 46 -32.28 0.73 -9.66
CA LYS A 46 -32.63 2.16 -9.80
C LYS A 46 -31.58 3.07 -9.16
N VAL A 47 -31.16 2.79 -7.92
CA VAL A 47 -30.09 3.55 -7.24
C VAL A 47 -28.80 3.54 -8.06
N SER A 48 -28.43 2.39 -8.62
CA SER A 48 -27.23 2.25 -9.44
C SER A 48 -27.28 3.13 -10.69
N GLY A 49 -28.43 3.14 -11.38
CA GLY A 49 -28.66 4.00 -12.55
C GLY A 49 -28.64 5.49 -12.23
N LEU A 50 -29.21 5.90 -11.09
CA LEU A 50 -29.25 7.30 -10.67
C LEU A 50 -27.91 7.83 -10.15
N THR A 51 -27.16 7.00 -9.43
CA THR A 51 -25.93 7.44 -8.73
C THR A 51 -24.64 7.13 -9.49
N GLY A 52 -24.70 6.30 -10.53
CA GLY A 52 -23.51 5.81 -11.23
C GLY A 52 -22.63 4.88 -10.41
N ILE A 53 -23.16 4.33 -9.30
CA ILE A 53 -22.46 3.43 -8.39
C ILE A 53 -22.85 1.99 -8.70
N SER A 54 -21.90 1.07 -8.65
CA SER A 54 -22.18 -0.36 -8.86
C SER A 54 -23.17 -0.92 -7.83
N LYS A 55 -24.08 -1.80 -8.28
CA LYS A 55 -25.04 -2.51 -7.43
C LYS A 55 -24.38 -3.17 -6.21
N ILE A 56 -23.23 -3.82 -6.42
CA ILE A 56 -22.43 -4.47 -5.36
C ILE A 56 -22.06 -3.48 -4.26
N THR A 57 -21.66 -2.26 -4.63
CA THR A 57 -21.29 -1.23 -3.65
C THR A 57 -22.51 -0.71 -2.89
N VAL A 58 -23.66 -0.57 -3.55
CA VAL A 58 -24.92 -0.20 -2.88
C VAL A 58 -25.33 -1.26 -1.86
N PHE A 59 -25.27 -2.55 -2.22
CA PHE A 59 -25.52 -3.64 -1.27
C PHE A 59 -24.55 -3.62 -0.08
N ARG A 60 -23.26 -3.39 -0.34
CA ARG A 60 -22.25 -3.26 0.71
C ARG A 60 -22.58 -2.12 1.66
N LEU A 61 -22.90 -0.92 1.13
CA LEU A 61 -23.25 0.24 1.94
C LEU A 61 -24.51 0.01 2.79
N LYS A 62 -25.52 -0.66 2.22
CA LYS A 62 -26.73 -1.05 2.98
C LYS A 62 -26.37 -1.98 4.13
N LYS A 63 -25.57 -3.01 3.87
CA LYS A 63 -25.11 -3.98 4.89
C LYS A 63 -24.28 -3.30 5.98
N GLU A 64 -23.36 -2.41 5.60
CA GLU A 64 -22.57 -1.60 6.54
C GLU A 64 -23.48 -0.75 7.43
N LYS A 65 -24.48 -0.05 6.86
CA LYS A 65 -25.41 0.78 7.62
C LYS A 65 -26.27 -0.01 8.63
N THR A 66 -26.64 -1.25 8.30
CA THR A 66 -27.40 -2.11 9.21
C THR A 66 -26.55 -2.67 10.34
N LEU A 67 -25.27 -2.94 10.09
CA LEU A 67 -24.36 -3.56 11.06
C LEU A 67 -23.64 -2.53 11.94
N SER A 68 -23.38 -1.34 11.42
CA SER A 68 -22.60 -0.29 12.10
C SER A 68 -22.73 1.09 11.45
N ALA A 69 -21.98 2.07 11.95
CA ALA A 69 -21.84 3.37 11.30
C ALA A 69 -21.08 3.24 9.96
N LEU A 70 -21.47 4.03 8.95
CA LEU A 70 -20.80 4.07 7.66
C LEU A 70 -19.34 4.46 7.84
N SER A 71 -18.44 3.51 7.61
CA SER A 71 -17.01 3.76 7.70
C SER A 71 -16.49 4.20 6.34
N SER A 72 -15.74 5.31 6.32
CA SER A 72 -14.99 5.67 5.11
C SER A 72 -13.85 4.67 4.93
N PRO A 73 -13.53 4.26 3.68
CA PRO A 73 -12.35 3.44 3.44
C PRO A 73 -11.14 4.14 4.06
N GLY A 74 -10.52 3.49 5.06
CA GLY A 74 -9.35 4.03 5.73
C GLY A 74 -8.25 4.31 4.71
N LYS A 75 -7.35 5.26 5.02
CA LYS A 75 -6.15 5.47 4.21
C LYS A 75 -5.51 4.11 3.98
N LYS A 76 -5.23 3.76 2.71
CA LYS A 76 -4.43 2.57 2.40
C LYS A 76 -3.22 2.62 3.31
N ARG A 77 -3.01 1.57 4.10
CA ARG A 77 -1.91 1.48 5.06
C ARG A 77 -0.66 1.97 4.32
N PRO A 78 0.01 3.04 4.77
CA PRO A 78 1.26 3.43 4.13
C PRO A 78 2.12 2.16 4.10
N SER A 79 2.74 1.85 2.97
CA SER A 79 3.63 0.69 2.85
C SER A 79 4.70 0.66 3.96
N ALA A 80 4.92 1.80 4.60
CA ALA A 80 5.79 2.02 5.74
C ALA A 80 5.19 1.74 7.13
N VAL A 81 3.88 1.58 7.39
CA VAL A 81 3.38 1.47 8.79
C VAL A 81 3.13 0.01 9.19
N GLY A 82 4.09 -0.57 9.92
CA GLY A 82 4.05 -1.92 10.52
C GLY A 82 5.43 -2.61 10.57
N GLN A 83 5.46 -3.90 10.96
CA GLN A 83 6.66 -4.77 11.06
C GLN A 83 7.46 -4.96 9.75
N ARG A 84 7.09 -4.26 8.67
CA ARG A 84 7.81 -4.21 7.39
C ARG A 84 8.88 -3.12 7.34
N ARG A 85 8.96 -2.25 8.35
CA ARG A 85 10.10 -1.33 8.49
C ARG A 85 11.33 -2.14 8.87
N ARG A 86 12.33 -2.15 8.00
CA ARG A 86 13.62 -2.80 8.26
C ARG A 86 14.25 -2.26 9.55
N LEU A 87 14.09 -0.97 9.83
CA LEU A 87 14.51 -0.32 11.08
C LEU A 87 13.78 -0.80 12.34
N VAL A 88 12.62 -1.44 12.20
CA VAL A 88 11.91 -2.09 13.32
C VAL A 88 12.33 -3.55 13.45
N LYS A 89 12.73 -4.18 12.33
CA LYS A 89 13.16 -5.57 12.28
C LYS A 89 14.60 -5.77 12.73
N TYR A 90 15.46 -4.80 12.46
CA TYR A 90 16.88 -4.81 12.80
C TYR A 90 17.13 -3.64 13.76
N ASP A 91 17.66 -3.96 14.94
CA ASP A 91 17.91 -2.99 16.00
C ASP A 91 19.12 -2.10 15.68
N ASP A 92 19.27 -1.02 16.44
CA ASP A 92 20.36 -0.06 16.26
C ASP A 92 21.74 -0.70 16.47
N PHE A 93 21.84 -1.75 17.29
CA PHE A 93 23.07 -2.53 17.46
C PHE A 93 23.47 -3.23 16.17
N THR A 94 22.54 -3.97 15.55
CA THR A 94 22.78 -4.64 14.27
C THR A 94 23.18 -3.63 13.19
N LEU A 95 22.48 -2.50 13.11
CA LEU A 95 22.80 -1.44 12.15
C LEU A 95 24.19 -0.84 12.39
N SER A 96 24.58 -0.65 13.65
CA SER A 96 25.91 -0.16 14.04
C SER A 96 27.02 -1.14 13.68
N CYS A 97 26.81 -2.44 13.89
CA CYS A 97 27.75 -3.49 13.48
C CYS A 97 27.97 -3.52 11.96
N ILE A 98 26.89 -3.42 11.17
CA ILE A 98 26.98 -3.33 9.70
C ILE A 98 27.75 -2.09 9.28
N ARG A 99 27.46 -0.94 9.89
CA ARG A 99 28.16 0.32 9.60
C ARG A 99 29.66 0.18 9.87
N ARG A 100 30.04 -0.40 11.01
CA ARG A 100 31.42 -0.65 11.39
C ARG A 100 32.13 -1.57 10.39
N LYS A 101 31.48 -2.66 9.97
CA LYS A 101 32.05 -3.58 8.97
C LYS A 101 32.35 -2.87 7.65
N ILE A 102 31.40 -2.08 7.14
CA ILE A 102 31.56 -1.36 5.89
C ILE A 102 32.67 -0.31 5.98
N HIS A 103 32.74 0.45 7.08
CA HIS A 103 33.85 1.37 7.30
C HIS A 103 35.20 0.64 7.39
N GLY A 104 35.22 -0.61 7.88
CA GLY A 104 36.39 -1.48 7.82
C GLY A 104 36.81 -1.80 6.39
N PHE A 105 35.87 -2.15 5.51
CA PHE A 105 36.17 -2.38 4.09
C PHE A 105 36.86 -1.19 3.45
N PHE A 106 36.33 0.03 3.64
CA PHE A 106 36.89 1.26 3.06
C PHE A 106 38.36 1.53 3.43
N ARG A 107 38.92 0.87 4.47
CA ARG A 107 40.34 0.98 4.81
C ARG A 107 41.25 0.17 3.87
N ASN A 108 40.71 -0.89 3.27
CA ASN A 108 41.48 -1.85 2.47
C ASN A 108 41.05 -1.85 0.99
N GLU A 109 39.74 -1.76 0.71
CA GLU A 109 39.18 -1.82 -0.63
C GLU A 109 37.80 -1.17 -0.74
N ILE A 110 37.34 -0.88 -1.96
CA ILE A 110 35.99 -0.36 -2.19
C ILE A 110 34.97 -1.50 -1.96
N PRO A 111 34.06 -1.38 -0.96
CA PRO A 111 33.11 -2.44 -0.63
C PRO A 111 32.13 -2.66 -1.79
N THR A 112 32.06 -3.91 -2.25
CA THR A 112 31.00 -4.35 -3.17
C THR A 112 29.90 -5.04 -2.37
N LEU A 113 28.65 -4.83 -2.77
CA LEU A 113 27.49 -5.39 -2.05
C LEU A 113 27.59 -6.91 -1.85
N SER A 114 28.08 -7.66 -2.84
CA SER A 114 28.27 -9.11 -2.73
C SER A 114 29.34 -9.52 -1.73
N LYS A 115 30.44 -8.75 -1.63
CA LYS A 115 31.53 -9.01 -0.69
C LYS A 115 31.10 -8.71 0.74
N VAL A 116 30.46 -7.56 0.94
CA VAL A 116 29.89 -7.15 2.23
C VAL A 116 28.85 -8.17 2.68
N LEU A 117 27.99 -8.65 1.77
CA LEU A 117 26.99 -9.67 2.10
C LEU A 117 27.63 -10.97 2.60
N LYS A 118 28.72 -11.42 1.97
CA LYS A 118 29.44 -12.63 2.36
C LYS A 118 29.97 -12.49 3.79
N GLU A 119 30.77 -11.44 4.06
CA GLU A 119 31.32 -11.23 5.40
C GLU A 119 30.25 -11.08 6.49
N ILE A 120 29.15 -10.41 6.16
CA ILE A 120 28.05 -10.18 7.09
C ILE A 120 27.29 -11.47 7.41
N ASN A 121 27.07 -12.35 6.42
CA ASN A 121 26.41 -13.64 6.63
C ASN A 121 27.34 -14.66 7.30
N ASP A 122 28.66 -14.55 7.10
CA ASP A 122 29.66 -15.39 7.77
C ASP A 122 29.81 -15.01 9.27
N ASP A 123 29.52 -13.76 9.64
CA ASP A 123 29.58 -13.27 11.02
C ASP A 123 28.24 -13.46 11.77
N ALA A 124 28.12 -14.60 12.45
CA ALA A 124 26.94 -14.96 13.25
C ALA A 124 26.62 -13.97 14.39
N LYS A 125 27.56 -13.07 14.75
CA LYS A 125 27.31 -12.01 15.76
C LYS A 125 26.48 -10.86 15.21
N ILE A 126 26.46 -10.66 13.88
CA ILE A 126 25.76 -9.56 13.22
C ILE A 126 24.36 -10.00 12.80
N PHE A 127 24.24 -11.20 12.21
CA PHE A 127 22.94 -11.78 11.88
C PHE A 127 22.84 -13.22 12.38
N SER A 128 21.76 -13.50 13.12
CA SER A 128 21.38 -14.87 13.48
C SER A 128 20.84 -15.68 12.29
N LYS A 129 20.55 -15.02 11.16
CA LYS A 129 20.04 -15.66 9.95
C LYS A 129 20.51 -14.93 8.70
N ASN A 130 20.95 -15.69 7.69
CA ASN A 130 21.39 -15.15 6.41
C ASN A 130 20.34 -14.22 5.79
N ILE A 131 20.80 -13.07 5.30
CA ILE A 131 19.98 -12.09 4.63
C ILE A 131 20.24 -12.10 3.11
N SER A 132 19.27 -11.62 2.35
CA SER A 132 19.43 -11.48 0.90
C SER A 132 20.16 -10.18 0.53
N GLN A 133 20.82 -10.17 -0.62
CA GLN A 133 21.51 -9.01 -1.17
C GLN A 133 20.59 -7.78 -1.28
N SER A 134 19.35 -7.98 -1.72
CA SER A 134 18.32 -6.94 -1.80
C SER A 134 17.95 -6.36 -0.43
N THR A 135 18.03 -7.16 0.63
CA THR A 135 17.75 -6.72 2.00
C THR A 135 18.89 -5.87 2.51
N LEU A 136 20.14 -6.34 2.32
CA LEU A 136 21.34 -5.58 2.67
C LEU A 136 21.38 -4.22 1.94
N TYR A 137 21.15 -4.19 0.63
CA TYR A 137 21.12 -2.94 -0.14
C TYR A 137 20.16 -1.90 0.46
N ARG A 138 18.94 -2.34 0.81
CA ARG A 138 17.93 -1.45 1.39
C ARG A 138 18.30 -1.00 2.80
N LEU A 139 18.89 -1.88 3.61
CA LEU A 139 19.41 -1.52 4.94
C LEU A 139 20.48 -0.44 4.85
N LEU A 140 21.41 -0.59 3.91
CA LEU A 140 22.48 0.38 3.71
C LEU A 140 21.94 1.74 3.26
N LYS A 141 20.92 1.77 2.41
CA LYS A 141 20.18 3.00 2.09
C LYS A 141 19.54 3.62 3.32
N ASP A 142 18.91 2.81 4.18
CA ASP A 142 18.27 3.30 5.41
C ASP A 142 19.31 3.87 6.42
N VAL A 143 20.53 3.32 6.44
CA VAL A 143 21.67 3.77 7.28
C VAL A 143 22.40 4.99 6.69
N GLY A 144 22.06 5.40 5.47
CA GLY A 144 22.57 6.60 4.80
C GLY A 144 23.69 6.37 3.78
N PHE A 145 23.98 5.12 3.41
CA PHE A 145 24.96 4.83 2.36
C PHE A 145 24.36 5.04 0.96
N THR A 146 25.18 5.58 0.05
CA THR A 146 24.88 5.67 -1.37
C THR A 146 25.62 4.58 -2.14
N PHE A 147 25.13 4.29 -3.35
CA PHE A 147 25.70 3.27 -4.22
C PHE A 147 25.90 3.89 -5.59
N GLU A 148 27.09 3.73 -6.13
CA GLU A 148 27.42 4.15 -7.48
C GLU A 148 27.59 2.92 -8.36
N LYS A 149 27.09 2.99 -9.61
CA LYS A 149 27.37 1.93 -10.58
C LYS A 149 28.86 2.03 -10.93
N ARG A 150 29.57 0.92 -10.79
CA ARG A 150 30.97 0.84 -11.23
C ARG A 150 31.01 1.15 -12.74
N LYS A 151 31.82 2.13 -13.13
CA LYS A 151 32.12 2.37 -14.55
C LYS A 151 32.91 1.15 -15.05
N THR A 152 32.28 0.28 -15.82
CA THR A 152 32.99 -0.77 -16.55
C THR A 152 33.62 -0.14 -17.79
N GLY A 153 34.93 0.13 -17.76
CA GLY A 153 35.65 0.67 -18.91
C GLY A 153 37.08 1.12 -18.63
N CYS A 154 38.02 0.17 -18.71
CA CYS A 154 39.23 0.17 -19.55
C CYS A 154 40.10 -1.01 -19.10
N ALA A 155 40.09 -2.10 -19.88
CA ALA A 155 41.16 -3.08 -19.81
C ALA A 155 42.44 -2.38 -20.25
N SER A 156 43.45 -2.36 -19.37
CA SER A 156 44.83 -1.94 -19.68
C SER A 156 45.67 -3.20 -19.83
#